data_AF-A0A7D5LB02-F1
#
_entry.id   AF-A0A7D5LB02-F1
#
_cell.length_a   1.000
_cell.length_b   1.000
_cell.length_c   1.000
_cell.angle_alpha   90.00
_cell.angle_beta   90.00
_cell.angle_gamma   90.00
#
_symmetry.space_group_name_H-M   'P 1'
#
loop_
_entity.id
_entity.type
_entity.pdbx_description
1 polymer ?
#
loop_
_entity_poly.entity_id
_entity_poly.type
_entity_poly.pdbx_seq_one_letter_code
_entity_poly.pdbx_strand_id
1 'polypeptide(L)' 'MSRVAEAGGEAGTAVGSLAVSAADVDRWMGLGFDFLIVGTDRGYLIRGGTELTGAFEDAVSGE' A
#
# COMPACT_ATOMS: atom_id res chain seq x y z
N MET A 1 7.16 12.77 7.70
CA MET A 1 6.85 11.40 8.17
C MET A 1 7.97 10.86 9.05
N SER A 2 9.27 10.97 8.72
CA SER A 2 10.36 10.54 9.61
C SER A 2 10.25 11.11 11.04
N ARG A 3 9.98 12.42 11.15
CA ARG A 3 9.76 13.09 12.45
C ARG A 3 8.66 12.46 13.32
N VAL A 4 7.63 11.86 12.70
CA VAL A 4 6.54 11.19 13.43
C VAL A 4 7.03 9.86 13.99
N ALA A 5 7.77 9.08 13.19
CA ALA A 5 8.38 7.84 13.63
C ALA A 5 9.43 8.08 14.73
N GLU A 6 10.28 9.12 14.57
CA GLU A 6 11.25 9.55 15.59
C GLU A 6 10.56 9.89 16.92
N ALA A 7 9.54 10.76 16.89
CA ALA A 7 8.80 11.15 18.08
C ALA A 7 8.06 9.96 18.74
N GLY A 8 7.54 9.03 17.94
CA GLY A 8 6.94 7.79 18.45
C GLY A 8 7.96 6.91 19.16
N GLY A 9 9.14 6.74 18.56
CA GLY A 9 10.26 6.03 19.18
C GLY A 9 10.70 6.67 20.51
N GLU A 10 10.85 7.99 20.55
CA GLU A 10 11.17 8.73 21.78
C GLU A 10 10.09 8.58 22.87
N ALA A 11 8.82 8.51 22.46
CA ALA A 11 7.69 8.35 23.37
C ALA A 11 7.34 6.89 23.70
N GLY A 12 8.07 5.90 23.15
CA GLY A 12 7.75 4.48 23.29
C GLY A 12 6.36 4.12 22.75
N THR A 13 5.86 4.86 21.77
CA THR A 13 4.53 4.68 21.18
C THR A 13 4.67 4.19 19.75
N ALA A 14 4.02 3.07 19.43
CA ALA A 14 4.05 2.49 18.10
C ALA A 14 3.41 3.41 17.05
N VAL A 15 4.07 3.59 15.92
CA VAL A 15 3.63 4.45 14.81
C VAL A 15 3.35 3.60 13.58
N GLY A 16 2.18 3.80 12.99
CA GLY A 16 1.82 3.15 11.73
C GLY A 16 1.37 4.10 10.64
N SER A 17 1.34 3.58 9.42
CA SER A 17 0.93 4.33 8.22
C SER A 17 0.16 3.45 7.24
N LEU A 18 -0.57 4.11 6.33
CA LEU A 18 -1.18 3.49 5.15
C LEU A 18 -0.19 3.57 3.97
N ALA A 19 0.17 2.41 3.43
CA ALA A 19 0.99 2.24 2.23
C ALA A 19 0.11 1.67 1.10
N VAL A 20 -0.17 2.47 0.07
CA VAL A 20 -1.01 2.03 -1.06
C VAL A 20 -0.19 1.54 -2.26
N SER A 21 1.13 1.44 -2.09
CA SER A 21 2.07 0.94 -3.09
C SER A 21 3.23 0.18 -2.42
N ALA A 22 3.88 -0.71 -3.17
CA ALA A 22 5.06 -1.42 -2.69
C ALA A 22 6.22 -0.45 -2.35
N ALA A 23 6.39 0.61 -3.15
CA ALA A 23 7.39 1.64 -2.90
C ALA A 23 7.14 2.38 -1.58
N ASP A 24 5.88 2.62 -1.21
CA ASP A 24 5.54 3.22 0.08
C ASP A 24 5.82 2.27 1.24
N VAL A 25 5.59 0.96 1.06
CA VAL A 25 5.93 -0.05 2.07
C VAL A 25 7.41 0.00 2.39
N ASP A 26 8.27 -0.09 1.38
CA ASP A 26 9.73 -0.05 1.55
C ASP A 26 10.19 1.27 2.19
N ARG A 27 9.60 2.39 1.75
CA ARG A 27 9.90 3.71 2.29
C ARG A 27 9.54 3.82 3.77
N TRP A 28 8.35 3.38 4.18
CA TRP A 28 7.91 3.52 5.58
C TRP A 28 8.63 2.55 6.52
N MET A 29 8.91 1.33 6.06
CA MET A 29 9.78 0.41 6.81
C MET A 29 11.16 1.01 7.04
N GLY A 30 11.77 1.60 6.00
CA GLY A 30 13.08 2.27 6.11
C GLY A 30 13.09 3.50 7.03
N LEU A 31 11.92 4.10 7.29
CA LEU A 31 11.77 5.23 8.20
C LEU A 31 11.42 4.84 9.65
N GLY A 32 11.32 3.54 9.95
CA GLY A 32 11.10 3.04 11.31
C GLY A 32 9.64 3.03 11.76
N PHE A 33 8.68 2.92 10.83
CA PHE A 33 7.28 2.67 11.20
C PHE A 33 7.11 1.23 11.71
N ASP A 34 6.38 1.05 12.80
CA ASP A 34 6.19 -0.24 13.49
C ASP A 34 5.16 -1.14 12.82
N PHE A 35 4.16 -0.56 12.15
CA PHE A 35 3.12 -1.30 11.45
C PHE A 35 2.60 -0.56 10.22
N LEU A 36 2.21 -1.32 9.19
CA LEU A 36 1.72 -0.76 7.93
C LEU A 36 0.39 -1.39 7.53
N ILE A 37 -0.55 -0.55 7.13
CA ILE A 37 -1.75 -0.96 6.40
C ILE A 37 -1.37 -0.95 4.92
N VAL A 38 -1.30 -2.10 4.26
CA VAL A 38 -0.68 -2.25 2.92
C VAL A 38 -1.63 -2.04 1.73
N GLY A 39 -2.77 -1.39 1.97
CA GLY A 39 -3.75 -1.10 0.93
C GLY A 39 -5.14 -0.89 1.52
N THR A 40 -6.14 -0.83 0.64
CA THR A 40 -7.55 -0.83 1.03
C THR A 40 -8.26 -1.92 0.26
N ASP A 41 -9.28 -2.52 0.89
CA ASP A 41 -10.18 -3.48 0.26
C ASP A 41 -10.75 -2.96 -1.07
N ARG A 42 -11.26 -1.73 -1.08
CA ARG A 42 -11.75 -1.05 -2.27
C ARG A 42 -10.67 -0.88 -3.32
N GLY A 43 -9.46 -0.51 -2.92
CA GLY A 43 -8.32 -0.37 -3.84
C GLY A 43 -7.98 -1.67 -4.55
N TYR A 44 -7.96 -2.79 -3.81
CA TYR A 44 -7.73 -4.11 -4.39
C TYR A 44 -8.88 -4.57 -5.28
N LEU A 45 -10.13 -4.35 -4.88
CA LEU A 45 -11.30 -4.71 -5.70
C LEU A 45 -11.31 -3.95 -7.04
N ILE A 46 -11.05 -2.64 -7.01
CA ILE A 46 -10.98 -1.83 -8.23
C ILE A 46 -9.82 -2.30 -9.11
N ARG A 47 -8.62 -2.45 -8.55
CA ARG A 47 -7.45 -2.86 -9.31
C ARG A 47 -7.65 -4.22 -9.96
N GLY A 48 -8.04 -5.24 -9.19
CA GLY A 48 -8.27 -6.58 -9.69
C GLY A 48 -9.41 -6.63 -10.71
N GLY A 49 -10.49 -5.87 -10.48
CA GLY A 49 -11.60 -5.77 -11.43
C GLY A 49 -11.19 -5.18 -12.78
N THR A 50 -10.38 -4.11 -12.77
CA THR A 50 -9.83 -3.51 -13.99
C THR A 50 -8.89 -4.48 -14.71
N GLU A 51 -7.97 -5.12 -13.99
CA GLU A 51 -7.03 -6.09 -14.56
C GLU A 51 -7.76 -7.29 -15.22
N LEU A 52 -8.78 -7.84 -14.55
CA LEU A 52 -9.55 -8.97 -15.08
C LEU A 52 -10.44 -8.58 -16.27
N THR A 53 -11.08 -7.41 -16.21
CA THR A 53 -11.89 -6.91 -17.33
C THR A 53 -11.03 -6.68 -18.56
N GLY A 54 -9.87 -6.04 -18.40
CA GLY A 54 -8.92 -5.83 -19.50
C GLY A 54 -8.42 -7.14 -20.10
N ALA A 55 -8.06 -8.12 -19.26
CA ALA A 55 -7.63 -9.44 -19.76
C ALA A 55 -8.75 -10.16 -20.52
N PHE A 56 -10.01 -10.01 -20.10
CA PHE A 56 -11.16 -10.54 -20.83
C PHE A 56 -11.35 -9.84 -22.17
N GLU A 57 -11.33 -8.50 -22.18
CA GLU A 57 -11.44 -7.68 -23.39
C GLU A 57 -10.35 -8.01 -24.41
N ASP A 58 -9.10 -8.14 -23.97
CA ASP A 58 -7.97 -8.54 -24.80
C ASP A 58 -8.16 -9.94 -25.39
N ALA A 59 -8.69 -10.88 -24.60
CA ALA A 59 -8.93 -12.25 -25.05
C ALA A 59 -10.04 -12.35 -26.10
N VAL A 60 -11.09 -11.54 -26.01
CA VAL A 60 -12.22 -11.54 -26.97
C VAL A 60 -12.01 -10.60 -28.16
N SER A 61 -11.12 -9.61 -28.04
CA SER A 61 -10.75 -8.70 -29.13
C SER A 61 -9.63 -9.25 -30.02
N GLY A 62 -8.99 -10.35 -29.60
CA GLY A 62 -7.97 -11.08 -30.34
C GLY A 62 -8.50 -12.10 -31.36
N GLU A 63 -9.81 -12.11 -31.65
CA GLU A 63 -10.44 -12.88 -32.74
C GLU A 63 -10.52 -12.09 -34.06
#